data_AF-A0A7J7CYA5-F1
#
_entry.id   AF-A0A7J7CYA5-F1
#
_cell.length_a   1.000
_cell.length_b   1.000
_cell.length_c   1.000
_cell.angle_alpha   90.00
_cell.angle_beta   90.00
_cell.angle_gamma   90.00
#
_symmetry.space_group_name_H-M   'P 1'
#
loop_
_entity.id
_entity.type
_entity.pdbx_description
1 polymer ?
#
loop_
_entity_poly.entity_id
_entity_poly.type
_entity_poly.pdbx_seq_one_letter_code
_entity_poly.pdbx_strand_id
1 'polypeptide(L)'
;MDLYSYLIPVYEIEPIEKITDAYLDQYLWYEGDKRHLFPNWIKPADSEPPPLLVYKWCQGINNLQGVWDTNDGQYVVMLQTKFEKFFEKIDLTMLNRLLRLVLDHIIADYGTAKNNVVLSYKDMSHTNSYGLIRSLQYSSFVVRYYGLVLDLLLLGLTRASEIAGPTQMPNEFITYWDTKVETRHPIRLYSWYIDKVHILFHFTHEEARDLIQHYLTEHPDPNNENMVGYNNKKCWLRDARMSLMKHDVNLGRSVF
;
A
#
# COMPACT_ATOMS: atom_id res chain seq x y z
N MET A 1 -16.08 -17.28 8.66
CA MET A 1 -17.11 -16.42 9.29
C MET A 1 -17.91 -15.75 8.20
N ASP A 2 -19.23 -15.87 8.26
CA ASP A 2 -20.14 -15.25 7.31
C ASP A 2 -20.51 -13.83 7.79
N LEU A 3 -20.31 -12.85 6.90
CA LEU A 3 -20.68 -11.44 7.12
C LEU A 3 -21.85 -11.02 6.22
N TYR A 4 -22.62 -11.99 5.71
CA TYR A 4 -23.78 -11.86 4.81
C TYR A 4 -23.50 -11.26 3.43
N SER A 5 -22.33 -10.65 3.23
CA SER A 5 -21.90 -10.02 1.97
C SER A 5 -20.65 -10.67 1.40
N TYR A 6 -19.77 -11.17 2.27
CA TYR A 6 -18.59 -11.92 1.91
C TYR A 6 -18.21 -12.86 3.06
N LEU A 7 -17.34 -13.82 2.77
CA LEU A 7 -16.83 -14.78 3.73
C LEU A 7 -15.41 -14.42 4.14
N ILE A 8 -15.13 -14.51 5.44
CA ILE A 8 -13.77 -14.41 5.97
C ILE A 8 -13.30 -15.80 6.39
N PRO A 9 -12.14 -16.29 5.92
CA PRO A 9 -11.57 -17.53 6.42
C PRO A 9 -11.12 -17.34 7.88
N VAL A 10 -11.49 -18.28 8.75
CA VAL A 10 -11.06 -18.31 10.15
C VAL A 10 -10.33 -19.62 10.34
N TYR A 11 -9.06 -19.55 10.73
CA TYR A 11 -8.24 -20.73 10.96
C TYR A 11 -8.15 -21.00 12.46
N GLU A 12 -8.30 -22.28 12.82
CA GLU A 12 -8.06 -22.77 14.16
C GLU A 12 -6.65 -23.37 14.22
N ILE A 13 -5.86 -22.90 15.17
CA ILE A 13 -4.46 -23.29 15.37
C ILE A 13 -4.38 -23.96 16.74
N GLU A 14 -3.52 -24.98 16.86
CA GLU A 14 -3.31 -25.69 18.12
C GLU A 14 -2.91 -24.71 19.24
N PRO A 15 -3.47 -24.83 20.46
CA PRO A 15 -3.20 -23.88 21.54
C PRO A 15 -1.73 -23.72 21.90
N ILE A 16 -0.94 -24.80 21.87
CA ILE A 16 0.49 -24.75 22.21
C ILE A 16 1.28 -23.95 21.17
N GLU A 17 0.98 -24.14 19.89
CA GLU A 17 1.60 -23.39 18.79
C GLU A 17 1.15 -21.92 18.80
N LYS A 18 -0.08 -21.66 19.22
CA LYS A 18 -0.60 -20.30 19.34
C LYS A 18 0.15 -19.50 20.41
N ILE A 19 0.56 -20.13 21.52
CA ILE A 19 1.36 -19.48 22.55
C ILE A 19 2.73 -19.08 21.99
N THR A 20 3.39 -19.99 21.27
CA THR A 20 4.70 -19.69 20.64
C THR A 20 4.58 -18.61 19.57
N ASP A 21 3.54 -18.67 18.73
CA ASP A 21 3.31 -17.66 17.69
C ASP A 21 3.00 -16.28 18.28
N ALA A 22 2.24 -16.23 19.37
CA ALA A 22 1.92 -14.98 20.06
C ALA A 22 3.17 -14.34 20.69
N TYR A 23 4.02 -15.15 21.34
CA TYR A 23 5.30 -14.65 21.86
C TYR A 23 6.19 -14.12 20.73
N LEU A 24 6.27 -14.86 19.63
CA LEU A 24 7.07 -14.46 18.47
C LEU A 24 6.55 -13.15 17.86
N ASP A 25 5.25 -13.00 17.66
CA ASP A 25 4.65 -11.77 17.13
C ASP A 25 5.04 -10.54 17.98
N GLN A 26 4.89 -10.64 19.31
CA GLN A 26 5.25 -9.55 20.21
C GLN A 26 6.73 -9.22 20.17
N TYR A 27 7.60 -10.23 20.13
CA TYR A 27 9.04 -10.05 20.00
C TYR A 27 9.41 -9.34 18.68
N LEU A 28 8.82 -9.78 17.57
CA LEU A 28 9.08 -9.23 16.24
C LEU A 28 8.66 -7.77 16.13
N TRP A 29 7.47 -7.42 16.64
CA TRP A 29 7.00 -6.03 16.64
C TRP A 29 7.88 -5.13 17.51
N TYR A 30 8.25 -5.59 18.71
CA TYR A 30 9.09 -4.82 19.62
C TYR A 30 10.48 -4.53 19.02
N GLU A 31 11.18 -5.55 18.51
CA GLU A 31 12.50 -5.34 17.88
C GLU A 31 12.39 -4.61 16.54
N GLY A 32 11.30 -4.79 15.79
CA GLY A 32 11.03 -4.09 14.54
C GLY A 32 10.86 -2.58 14.74
N ASP A 33 10.10 -2.16 15.75
CA ASP A 33 9.89 -0.75 16.08
C ASP A 33 11.18 -0.11 16.63
N LYS A 34 11.87 -0.79 17.55
CA LYS A 34 13.14 -0.35 18.13
C LYS A 34 14.24 -0.09 17.09
N ARG A 35 14.21 -0.81 15.97
CA ARG A 35 15.17 -0.66 14.85
C ARG A 35 14.63 0.19 13.71
N HIS A 36 13.44 0.78 13.86
CA HIS A 36 12.76 1.58 12.85
C HIS A 36 12.65 0.85 11.49
N LEU A 37 12.26 -0.43 11.52
CA LEU A 37 12.15 -1.25 10.32
C LEU A 37 11.06 -0.75 9.36
N PHE A 38 9.93 -0.32 9.91
CA PHE A 38 8.78 0.13 9.13
C PHE A 38 8.77 1.65 8.97
N PRO A 39 8.76 2.17 7.73
CA PRO A 39 8.72 3.62 7.48
C PRO A 39 7.35 4.22 7.83
N ASN A 40 7.35 5.56 7.91
CA ASN A 40 6.21 6.40 8.32
C ASN A 40 4.93 6.23 7.48
N TRP A 41 5.01 5.76 6.23
CA TRP A 41 3.86 5.59 5.33
C TRP A 41 3.09 4.27 5.52
N ILE A 42 3.66 3.29 6.24
CA ILE A 42 3.00 2.03 6.54
C ILE A 42 1.99 2.24 7.66
N LYS A 43 0.71 2.02 7.36
CA LYS A 43 -0.42 2.15 8.28
C LYS A 43 -1.24 0.84 8.30
N PRO A 44 -1.99 0.54 9.37
CA PRO A 44 -2.12 1.28 10.62
C PRO A 44 -0.84 1.23 11.47
N ALA A 45 -0.58 2.33 12.17
CA ALA A 45 0.47 2.46 13.17
C ALA A 45 -0.17 2.72 14.54
N ASP A 46 0.54 2.40 15.62
CA ASP A 46 -0.02 2.45 16.98
C ASP A 46 -0.23 3.89 17.49
N SER A 47 0.38 4.87 16.83
CA SER A 47 0.31 6.28 17.22
C SER A 47 -1.04 6.93 16.94
N GLU A 48 -1.83 6.41 16.00
CA GLU A 48 -2.97 7.14 15.43
C GLU A 48 -4.17 6.23 15.16
N PRO A 49 -5.38 6.58 15.65
CA PRO A 49 -6.59 5.88 15.24
C PRO A 49 -6.96 6.25 13.79
N PRO A 50 -7.72 5.40 13.07
CA PRO A 50 -8.04 5.62 11.65
C PRO A 50 -8.69 6.98 11.32
N PRO A 51 -9.60 7.55 12.15
CA PRO A 51 -10.14 8.88 11.89
C PRO A 51 -9.08 9.99 11.95
N LEU A 52 -8.11 9.88 12.86
CA LEU A 52 -7.00 10.83 12.95
C LEU A 52 -6.07 10.71 11.74
N LEU A 53 -5.85 9.49 11.24
CA LEU A 53 -5.09 9.25 10.01
C LEU A 53 -5.73 9.97 8.81
N VAL A 54 -7.06 9.89 8.66
CA VAL A 54 -7.79 10.61 7.60
C VAL A 54 -7.65 12.12 7.77
N TYR A 55 -7.76 12.62 9.01
CA TYR A 55 -7.56 14.04 9.30
C TYR A 55 -6.15 14.52 8.90
N LYS A 56 -5.11 13.78 9.30
CA LYS A 56 -3.71 14.06 8.93
C LYS A 56 -3.52 13.98 7.41
N TRP A 57 -4.17 13.04 6.73
CA TRP A 57 -4.13 12.95 5.27
C TRP A 57 -4.69 14.21 4.60
N CYS A 58 -5.87 14.67 5.03
CA CYS A 58 -6.49 15.90 4.51
C CYS A 58 -5.65 17.15 4.81
N GLN A 59 -5.15 17.28 6.04
CA GLN A 59 -4.28 18.38 6.44
C GLN A 59 -2.98 18.37 5.65
N GLY A 60 -2.41 17.18 5.46
CA GLY A 60 -1.21 16.95 4.68
C GLY A 60 -1.35 17.39 3.23
N ILE A 61 -2.44 16.99 2.56
CA ILE A 61 -2.74 17.47 1.20
C ILE A 61 -2.79 19.00 1.18
N ASN A 62 -3.51 19.61 2.14
CA ASN A 62 -3.71 21.06 2.15
C ASN A 62 -2.41 21.86 2.40
N ASN A 63 -1.45 21.27 3.10
CA ASN A 63 -0.18 21.92 3.45
C ASN A 63 0.90 21.77 2.37
N LEU A 64 0.64 21.01 1.29
CA LEU A 64 1.58 20.89 0.17
C LEU A 64 1.74 22.22 -0.57
N GLN A 65 2.94 22.47 -1.08
CA GLN A 65 3.28 23.72 -1.75
C GLN A 65 2.51 23.84 -3.08
N GLY A 66 1.67 24.87 -3.19
CA GLY A 66 0.97 25.21 -4.45
C GLY A 66 -0.06 24.19 -4.93
N VAL A 67 -0.50 23.26 -4.07
CA VAL A 67 -1.33 22.11 -4.48
C VAL A 67 -2.67 22.49 -5.13
N TRP A 68 -3.24 23.64 -4.75
CA TRP A 68 -4.54 24.13 -5.26
C TRP A 68 -4.39 25.15 -6.38
N ASP A 69 -3.16 25.54 -6.74
CA ASP A 69 -2.94 26.49 -7.82
C ASP A 69 -3.03 25.75 -9.16
N THR A 70 -3.94 26.19 -10.02
CA THR A 70 -4.15 25.60 -11.35
C THR A 70 -3.91 26.61 -12.48
N ASN A 71 -3.33 27.77 -12.18
CA ASN A 71 -3.14 28.85 -13.17
C ASN A 71 -2.22 28.42 -14.33
N ASP A 72 -1.19 27.63 -14.02
CA ASP A 72 -0.20 27.13 -14.99
C ASP A 72 -0.56 25.76 -15.58
N GLY A 73 -1.81 25.31 -15.46
CA GLY A 73 -2.25 23.99 -15.95
C GLY A 73 -1.66 22.83 -15.15
N GLN A 74 -1.52 22.98 -13.83
CA GLN A 74 -1.11 21.92 -12.92
C GLN A 74 -2.29 21.00 -12.59
N TYR A 75 -2.00 19.71 -12.38
CA TYR A 75 -3.01 18.69 -12.11
C TYR A 75 -2.67 17.90 -10.85
N VAL A 76 -3.68 17.69 -10.01
CA VAL A 76 -3.58 16.81 -8.83
C VAL A 76 -4.38 15.55 -9.08
N VAL A 77 -3.73 14.39 -8.90
CA VAL A 77 -4.36 13.09 -9.09
C VAL A 77 -4.26 12.30 -7.80
N MET A 78 -5.40 11.83 -7.29
CA MET A 78 -5.46 10.95 -6.13
C MET A 78 -5.78 9.53 -6.61
N LEU A 79 -4.79 8.64 -6.49
CA LEU A 79 -4.96 7.23 -6.78
C LEU A 79 -5.26 6.47 -5.49
N GLN A 80 -6.33 5.67 -5.52
CA GLN A 80 -6.62 4.68 -4.49
C GLN A 80 -6.77 3.33 -5.17
N THR A 81 -5.89 2.40 -4.84
CA THR A 81 -5.91 1.04 -5.39
C THR A 81 -5.74 0.00 -4.28
N LYS A 82 -5.91 -1.27 -4.63
CA LYS A 82 -5.69 -2.42 -3.75
C LYS A 82 -4.76 -3.41 -4.42
N PHE A 83 -3.90 -4.05 -3.63
CA PHE A 83 -3.16 -5.19 -4.12
C PHE A 83 -4.09 -6.41 -4.20
N GLU A 84 -4.50 -6.77 -5.41
CA GLU A 84 -5.34 -7.94 -5.62
C GLU A 84 -4.62 -9.24 -5.25
N LYS A 85 -5.32 -10.10 -4.50
CA LYS A 85 -4.81 -11.42 -4.08
C LYS A 85 -3.47 -11.33 -3.34
N PHE A 86 -3.22 -10.22 -2.63
CA PHE A 86 -1.97 -9.97 -1.90
C PHE A 86 -1.56 -11.15 -1.02
N PHE A 87 -2.45 -11.65 -0.16
CA PHE A 87 -2.15 -12.78 0.74
C PHE A 87 -2.01 -14.12 0.01
N GLU A 88 -2.75 -14.30 -1.08
CA GLU A 88 -2.81 -15.57 -1.82
C GLU A 88 -1.62 -15.76 -2.74
N LYS A 89 -0.96 -14.67 -3.17
CA LYS A 89 0.13 -14.68 -4.15
C LYS A 89 1.54 -14.62 -3.56
N ILE A 90 1.68 -14.85 -2.24
CA ILE A 90 3.00 -14.86 -1.59
C ILE A 90 3.65 -16.22 -1.79
N ASP A 91 4.78 -16.24 -2.51
CA ASP A 91 5.63 -17.42 -2.62
C ASP A 91 6.48 -17.58 -1.34
N LEU A 92 6.31 -18.73 -0.68
CA LEU A 92 7.00 -19.04 0.57
C LEU A 92 8.52 -19.15 0.40
N THR A 93 9.01 -19.55 -0.78
CA THR A 93 10.45 -19.68 -1.05
C THR A 93 11.12 -18.31 -1.14
N MET A 94 10.49 -17.38 -1.85
CA MET A 94 10.93 -15.99 -1.93
C MET A 94 10.79 -15.29 -0.57
N LEU A 95 9.66 -15.53 0.12
CA LEU A 95 9.43 -14.97 1.45
C LEU A 95 10.52 -15.38 2.44
N ASN A 96 10.96 -16.65 2.43
CA ASN A 96 12.02 -17.12 3.32
C ASN A 96 13.32 -16.32 3.11
N ARG A 97 13.72 -16.12 1.85
CA ARG A 97 14.92 -15.34 1.52
C ARG A 97 14.80 -13.89 1.98
N LEU A 98 13.63 -13.28 1.81
CA LEU A 98 13.38 -11.91 2.25
C LEU A 98 13.39 -11.79 3.78
N LEU A 99 12.78 -12.73 4.50
CA LEU A 99 12.74 -12.71 5.97
C LEU A 99 14.14 -12.90 6.57
N ARG A 100 15.01 -13.71 5.95
CA ARG A 100 16.41 -13.89 6.37
C ARG A 100 17.26 -12.61 6.30
N LEU A 101 16.83 -11.58 5.57
CA LEU A 101 17.52 -10.29 5.53
C LEU A 101 17.32 -9.48 6.82
N VAL A 102 16.19 -9.68 7.49
CA VAL A 102 15.76 -8.87 8.65
C VAL A 102 15.68 -9.67 9.95
N LEU A 103 15.45 -10.99 9.86
CA LEU A 103 15.35 -11.91 10.98
C LEU A 103 16.47 -12.94 10.97
N ASP A 104 16.70 -13.55 12.12
CA ASP A 104 17.56 -14.74 12.21
C ASP A 104 17.00 -15.89 11.36
N HIS A 105 17.89 -16.70 10.79
CA HIS A 105 17.55 -17.81 9.90
C HIS A 105 16.57 -18.80 10.52
N ILE A 106 16.71 -19.10 11.81
CA ILE A 106 15.82 -20.03 12.53
C ILE A 106 14.38 -19.48 12.56
N ILE A 107 14.24 -18.18 12.84
CA ILE A 107 12.94 -17.52 12.91
C ILE A 107 12.32 -17.42 11.51
N ALA A 108 13.11 -17.10 10.49
CA ALA A 108 12.66 -17.06 9.11
C ALA A 108 12.19 -18.44 8.61
N ASP A 109 12.94 -19.50 8.95
CA ASP A 109 12.59 -20.88 8.61
C ASP A 109 11.32 -21.32 9.34
N TYR A 110 11.19 -21.01 10.63
CA TYR A 110 9.95 -21.23 11.37
C TYR A 110 8.77 -20.51 10.72
N GLY A 111 8.91 -19.20 10.47
CA GLY A 111 7.83 -18.36 9.95
C GLY A 111 7.32 -18.80 8.58
N THR A 112 8.20 -19.37 7.74
CA THR A 112 7.82 -19.89 6.41
C THR A 112 7.32 -21.33 6.46
N ALA A 113 7.96 -22.22 7.22
CA ALA A 113 7.52 -23.60 7.38
C ALA A 113 6.12 -23.68 8.00
N LYS A 114 5.81 -22.78 8.94
CA LYS A 114 4.51 -22.72 9.62
C LYS A 114 3.35 -22.28 8.72
N ASN A 115 3.63 -21.70 7.55
CA ASN A 115 2.63 -21.46 6.50
C ASN A 115 2.37 -22.71 5.63
N ASN A 116 3.30 -23.67 5.59
CA ASN A 116 3.20 -24.91 4.83
C ASN A 116 2.57 -26.03 5.66
N VAL A 117 1.29 -25.86 6.01
CA VAL A 117 0.52 -26.79 6.84
C VAL A 117 -0.65 -27.39 6.06
N VAL A 118 -1.15 -28.52 6.55
CA VAL A 118 -2.37 -29.14 6.01
C VAL A 118 -3.58 -28.38 6.55
N LEU A 119 -4.33 -27.76 5.65
CA LEU A 119 -5.61 -27.14 5.94
C LEU A 119 -6.69 -28.20 5.84
N SER A 120 -7.46 -28.37 6.92
CA SER A 120 -8.53 -29.36 6.99
C SER A 120 -9.87 -28.68 7.25
N TYR A 121 -10.89 -29.10 6.51
CA TYR A 121 -12.28 -28.71 6.73
C TYR A 121 -13.19 -29.90 6.49
N LYS A 122 -13.80 -30.43 7.56
CA LYS A 122 -14.55 -31.69 7.53
C LYS A 122 -13.69 -32.80 6.90
N ASP A 123 -14.14 -33.38 5.79
CA ASP A 123 -13.45 -34.48 5.09
C ASP A 123 -12.45 -33.98 4.04
N MET A 124 -12.34 -32.67 3.82
CA MET A 124 -11.39 -32.09 2.87
C MET A 124 -10.08 -31.77 3.57
N SER A 125 -8.96 -32.15 2.96
CA SER A 125 -7.61 -31.77 3.38
C SER A 125 -6.78 -31.31 2.20
N HIS A 126 -5.99 -30.27 2.38
CA HIS A 126 -5.10 -29.72 1.36
C HIS A 126 -3.86 -29.10 2.01
N THR A 127 -2.67 -29.43 1.51
CA THR A 127 -1.42 -28.83 1.98
C THR A 127 -1.21 -27.45 1.37
N ASN A 128 -1.12 -26.42 2.21
CA ASN A 128 -0.92 -25.04 1.76
C ASN A 128 0.53 -24.78 1.32
N SER A 129 0.87 -25.09 0.07
CA SER A 129 2.21 -24.85 -0.47
C SER A 129 2.43 -23.43 -1.02
N TYR A 130 1.37 -22.63 -1.16
CA TYR A 130 1.42 -21.29 -1.75
C TYR A 130 0.44 -20.33 -1.06
N GLY A 131 0.87 -19.09 -0.84
CA GLY A 131 0.10 -18.08 -0.13
C GLY A 131 0.27 -18.14 1.40
N LEU A 132 -0.07 -17.03 2.04
CA LEU A 132 0.09 -16.82 3.48
C LEU A 132 -1.21 -17.12 4.24
N ILE A 133 -1.10 -17.81 5.36
CA ILE A 133 -2.22 -18.05 6.28
C ILE A 133 -2.41 -16.81 7.15
N ARG A 134 -3.58 -16.17 7.04
CA ARG A 134 -3.82 -14.84 7.64
C ARG A 134 -3.97 -14.86 9.17
N SER A 135 -4.29 -16.00 9.78
CA SER A 135 -4.59 -16.11 11.21
C SER A 135 -3.44 -16.57 12.10
N LEU A 136 -2.26 -16.85 11.54
CA LEU A 136 -1.06 -17.02 12.37
C LEU A 136 -0.78 -15.68 13.07
N GLN A 137 -0.38 -15.70 14.33
CA GLN A 137 -0.29 -14.46 15.13
C GLN A 137 0.71 -13.47 14.51
N TYR A 138 1.87 -13.97 14.08
CA TYR A 138 2.94 -13.17 13.46
C TYR A 138 2.68 -12.82 11.97
N SER A 139 1.57 -13.27 11.36
CA SER A 139 1.28 -12.96 9.95
C SER A 139 1.12 -11.47 9.70
N SER A 140 0.73 -10.70 10.72
CA SER A 140 0.66 -9.25 10.66
C SER A 140 2.01 -8.62 10.28
N PHE A 141 3.10 -9.04 10.94
CA PHE A 141 4.47 -8.58 10.69
C PHE A 141 4.94 -8.94 9.28
N VAL A 142 4.73 -10.21 8.88
CA VAL A 142 5.12 -10.73 7.56
C VAL A 142 4.43 -9.95 6.44
N VAL A 143 3.13 -9.65 6.60
CA VAL A 143 2.34 -8.87 5.64
C VAL A 143 2.86 -7.45 5.52
N ARG A 144 3.17 -6.76 6.64
CA ARG A 144 3.72 -5.39 6.58
C ARG A 144 5.11 -5.38 5.94
N TYR A 145 5.95 -6.37 6.24
CA TYR A 145 7.28 -6.46 5.65
C TYR A 145 7.24 -6.78 4.16
N TYR A 146 6.39 -7.71 3.74
CA TYR A 146 6.20 -7.98 2.32
C TYR A 146 5.57 -6.77 1.59
N GLY A 147 4.64 -6.07 2.24
CA GLY A 147 4.08 -4.80 1.76
C GLY A 147 5.17 -3.75 1.53
N LEU A 148 6.08 -3.57 2.49
CA LEU A 148 7.24 -2.67 2.35
C LEU A 148 8.06 -2.98 1.09
N VAL A 149 8.30 -4.26 0.78
CA VAL A 149 9.02 -4.64 -0.44
C VAL A 149 8.27 -4.19 -1.69
N LEU A 150 6.94 -4.33 -1.73
CA LEU A 150 6.13 -3.83 -2.85
C LEU A 150 6.10 -2.29 -2.91
N ASP A 151 6.04 -1.61 -1.77
CA ASP A 151 6.07 -0.15 -1.69
C ASP A 151 7.38 0.40 -2.28
N LEU A 152 8.51 -0.26 -2.02
CA LEU A 152 9.80 0.09 -2.62
C LEU A 152 9.83 -0.12 -4.14
N LEU A 153 9.09 -1.10 -4.66
CA LEU A 153 8.94 -1.30 -6.11
C LEU A 153 8.06 -0.21 -6.74
N LEU A 154 7.01 0.24 -6.04
CA LEU A 154 6.12 1.30 -6.53
C LEU A 154 6.76 2.69 -6.48
N LEU A 155 7.41 3.03 -5.37
CA LEU A 155 8.01 4.36 -5.16
C LEU A 155 9.37 4.49 -5.82
N GLY A 156 10.12 3.39 -5.93
CA GLY A 156 11.55 3.42 -6.20
C GLY A 156 12.36 3.88 -4.98
N LEU A 157 13.64 3.49 -4.94
CA LEU A 157 14.51 3.72 -3.78
C LEU A 157 14.74 5.21 -3.49
N THR A 158 14.85 6.03 -4.53
CA THR A 158 15.08 7.48 -4.39
C THR A 158 13.90 8.15 -3.70
N ARG A 159 12.68 7.99 -4.24
CA ARG A 159 11.50 8.63 -3.66
C ARG A 159 11.14 8.04 -2.29
N ALA A 160 11.29 6.73 -2.11
CA ALA A 160 11.09 6.11 -0.80
C ALA A 160 12.03 6.70 0.27
N SER A 161 13.32 6.90 -0.05
CA SER A 161 14.28 7.51 0.87
C SER A 161 13.95 8.98 1.20
N GLU A 162 13.41 9.74 0.24
CA GLU A 162 12.98 11.13 0.46
C GLU A 162 11.77 11.23 1.39
N ILE A 163 10.80 10.32 1.25
CA ILE A 163 9.61 10.27 2.11
C ILE A 163 9.98 9.82 3.52
N ALA A 164 10.87 8.82 3.65
CA ALA A 164 11.29 8.29 4.94
C ALA A 164 12.18 9.26 5.70
N GLY A 165 12.96 10.08 4.98
CA GLY A 165 13.98 10.95 5.57
C GLY A 165 15.28 10.18 5.91
N PRO A 166 16.29 10.90 6.42
CA PRO A 166 17.57 10.31 6.81
C PRO A 166 17.41 9.38 8.02
N THR A 167 18.22 8.34 8.12
CA THR A 167 18.11 7.32 9.18
C THR A 167 18.36 7.88 10.58
N GLN A 168 19.15 8.95 10.72
CA GLN A 168 19.40 9.61 11.99
C GLN A 168 18.20 10.44 12.47
N MET A 169 17.37 10.94 11.54
CA MET A 169 16.24 11.80 11.83
C MET A 169 15.12 11.51 10.81
N PRO A 170 14.37 10.42 11.01
CA PRO A 170 13.31 10.04 10.08
C PRO A 170 12.19 11.10 10.07
N ASN A 171 11.56 11.27 8.92
CA ASN A 171 10.45 12.20 8.76
C ASN A 171 9.18 11.65 9.43
N GLU A 172 8.35 12.55 9.95
CA GLU A 172 7.00 12.19 10.36
C GLU A 172 6.09 11.92 9.15
N PHE A 173 4.95 11.28 9.38
CA PHE A 173 3.98 10.98 8.33
C PHE A 173 3.50 12.25 7.62
N ILE A 174 3.58 12.28 6.28
CA ILE A 174 3.21 13.42 5.43
C ILE A 174 4.02 14.69 5.75
N THR A 175 5.31 14.52 6.08
CA THR A 175 6.22 15.65 6.23
C THR A 175 7.48 15.40 5.40
N TYR A 176 8.02 16.49 4.88
CA TYR A 176 9.31 16.51 4.19
C TYR A 176 10.24 17.48 4.91
N TRP A 177 11.55 17.24 4.79
CA TRP A 177 12.56 18.13 5.34
C TRP A 177 12.62 19.49 4.64
N ASP A 178 12.45 19.50 3.32
CA ASP A 178 12.55 20.69 2.48
C ASP A 178 11.48 20.65 1.39
N THR A 179 10.92 21.82 1.06
CA THR A 179 9.97 22.00 -0.04
C THR A 179 10.59 21.61 -1.37
N LYS A 180 11.92 21.76 -1.54
CA LYS A 180 12.61 21.28 -2.75
C LYS A 180 12.51 19.78 -2.94
N VAL A 181 12.59 19.01 -1.85
CA VAL A 181 12.47 17.55 -1.88
C VAL A 181 11.02 17.16 -2.15
N GLU A 182 10.07 17.86 -1.52
CA GLU A 182 8.65 17.67 -1.80
C GLU A 182 8.35 17.86 -3.29
N THR A 183 8.82 18.97 -3.89
CA THR A 183 8.52 19.36 -5.27
C THR A 183 9.26 18.56 -6.34
N ARG A 184 10.34 17.85 -5.98
CA ARG A 184 11.23 17.15 -6.94
C ARG A 184 10.56 16.05 -7.76
N HIS A 185 9.56 15.37 -7.21
CA HIS A 185 8.95 14.20 -7.84
C HIS A 185 7.42 14.28 -7.82
N PRO A 186 6.71 13.87 -8.90
CA PRO A 186 5.25 14.01 -8.98
C PRO A 186 4.49 13.36 -7.82
N ILE A 187 4.93 12.19 -7.33
CA ILE A 187 4.37 11.55 -6.14
C ILE A 187 4.61 12.41 -4.90
N ARG A 188 3.61 13.16 -4.44
CA ARG A 188 3.70 14.03 -3.27
C ARG A 188 3.43 13.29 -1.98
N LEU A 189 2.42 12.43 -1.91
CA LEU A 189 2.07 11.70 -0.69
C LEU A 189 1.87 10.23 -1.00
N TYR A 190 2.23 9.39 -0.04
CA TYR A 190 2.05 7.95 -0.12
C TYR A 190 1.59 7.42 1.23
N SER A 191 0.59 6.54 1.22
CA SER A 191 0.26 5.72 2.38
C SER A 191 -0.23 4.35 1.95
N TRP A 192 0.12 3.35 2.76
CA TRP A 192 -0.39 2.00 2.62
C TRP A 192 -1.19 1.65 3.87
N TYR A 193 -2.42 1.18 3.69
CA TYR A 193 -3.32 0.78 4.76
C TYR A 193 -3.82 -0.64 4.51
N ILE A 194 -3.18 -1.62 5.17
CA ILE A 194 -3.48 -3.07 5.10
C ILE A 194 -3.36 -3.66 3.68
N ASP A 195 -4.34 -3.42 2.82
CA ASP A 195 -4.39 -3.90 1.43
C ASP A 195 -4.55 -2.76 0.42
N LYS A 196 -4.75 -1.53 0.91
CA LYS A 196 -5.01 -0.34 0.11
C LYS A 196 -3.78 0.53 0.02
N VAL A 197 -3.52 1.02 -1.19
CA VAL A 197 -2.49 2.03 -1.45
C VAL A 197 -3.19 3.33 -1.81
N HIS A 198 -2.72 4.42 -1.23
CA HIS A 198 -3.17 5.78 -1.50
C HIS A 198 -1.97 6.61 -1.94
N ILE A 199 -2.04 7.16 -3.15
CA ILE A 199 -0.96 7.96 -3.74
C ILE A 199 -1.55 9.29 -4.20
N LEU A 200 -0.91 10.39 -3.80
CA LEU A 200 -1.22 11.71 -4.33
C LEU A 200 -0.11 12.14 -5.29
N PHE A 201 -0.50 12.47 -6.51
CA PHE A 201 0.38 13.03 -7.52
C PHE A 201 0.06 14.51 -7.72
N HIS A 202 1.09 15.29 -8.01
CA HIS A 202 0.98 16.65 -8.50
C HIS A 202 1.86 16.79 -9.74
N PHE A 203 1.23 16.94 -10.90
CA PHE A 203 1.88 17.02 -12.20
C PHE A 203 1.89 18.45 -12.71
N THR A 204 2.99 18.81 -13.36
CA THR A 204 3.02 19.98 -14.25
C THR A 204 2.27 19.68 -15.56
N HIS A 205 1.93 20.73 -16.29
CA HIS A 205 1.26 20.59 -17.59
C HIS A 205 2.07 19.72 -18.58
N GLU A 206 3.40 19.86 -18.59
CA GLU A 206 4.28 19.08 -19.48
C GLU A 206 4.31 17.60 -19.09
N GLU A 207 4.51 17.29 -17.80
CA GLU A 207 4.53 15.92 -17.30
C GLU A 207 3.21 15.19 -17.55
N ALA A 208 2.07 15.86 -17.30
CA ALA A 208 0.75 15.29 -17.53
C ALA A 208 0.52 14.98 -19.03
N ARG A 209 0.92 15.91 -19.91
CA ARG A 209 0.78 15.73 -21.36
C ARG A 209 1.64 14.58 -21.86
N ASP A 210 2.90 14.51 -21.43
CA ASP A 210 3.84 13.49 -21.87
C ASP A 210 3.40 12.10 -21.37
N LEU A 211 2.92 12.00 -20.12
CA LEU A 211 2.37 10.76 -19.57
C LEU A 211 1.15 10.26 -20.36
N ILE A 212 0.21 11.17 -20.66
CA ILE A 212 -0.97 10.84 -21.48
C ILE A 212 -0.54 10.39 -22.88
N GLN A 213 0.44 11.06 -23.49
CA GLN A 213 0.92 10.71 -24.83
C GLN A 213 1.53 9.31 -24.85
N HIS A 214 2.34 8.96 -23.86
CA HIS A 214 2.88 7.60 -23.73
C HIS A 214 1.77 6.56 -23.58
N TYR A 215 0.79 6.80 -22.71
CA TYR A 215 -0.35 5.90 -22.54
C TYR A 215 -1.14 5.70 -23.84
N LEU A 216 -1.47 6.78 -24.55
CA LEU A 216 -2.25 6.72 -25.80
C LEU A 216 -1.46 6.14 -26.97
N THR A 217 -0.13 6.12 -26.90
CA THR A 217 0.72 5.46 -27.89
C THR A 217 0.57 3.94 -27.78
N GLU A 218 0.55 3.42 -26.55
CA GLU A 218 0.37 1.98 -26.28
C GLU A 218 -1.11 1.56 -26.37
N HIS A 219 -2.03 2.45 -25.97
CA HIS A 219 -3.47 2.21 -25.92
C HIS A 219 -4.24 3.30 -26.69
N PRO A 220 -4.26 3.22 -28.04
CA PRO A 220 -4.92 4.24 -28.86
C PRO A 220 -6.44 4.23 -28.67
N ASP A 221 -7.01 5.42 -28.43
CA ASP A 221 -8.46 5.62 -28.27
C ASP A 221 -8.99 6.60 -29.33
N PRO A 222 -9.32 6.11 -30.55
CA PRO A 222 -9.84 6.96 -31.62
C PRO A 222 -11.30 7.40 -31.40
N ASN A 223 -12.06 6.67 -30.58
CA ASN A 223 -13.51 6.85 -30.40
C ASN A 223 -13.89 7.60 -29.10
N ASN A 224 -12.91 8.01 -28.29
CA ASN A 224 -13.12 8.58 -26.94
C ASN A 224 -13.84 7.60 -25.99
N GLU A 225 -13.61 6.30 -26.16
CA GLU A 225 -14.20 5.25 -25.33
C GLU A 225 -13.62 5.24 -23.91
N ASN A 226 -12.48 5.91 -23.67
CA ASN A 226 -11.88 6.02 -22.34
C ASN A 226 -12.82 6.68 -21.30
N MET A 227 -13.73 7.55 -21.74
CA MET A 227 -14.76 8.14 -20.86
C MET A 227 -15.79 7.10 -20.42
N VAL A 228 -16.05 6.10 -21.27
CA VAL A 228 -17.02 5.05 -21.01
C VAL A 228 -16.42 4.09 -19.98
N GLY A 229 -17.18 3.82 -18.91
CA GLY A 229 -16.75 2.93 -17.83
C GLY A 229 -15.79 3.54 -16.81
N TYR A 230 -15.48 4.85 -16.88
CA TYR A 230 -14.73 5.50 -15.81
C TYR A 230 -15.58 5.60 -14.54
N ASN A 231 -15.15 4.89 -13.49
CA ASN A 231 -15.91 4.79 -12.25
C ASN A 231 -15.87 6.12 -11.48
N ASN A 232 -17.02 6.55 -10.97
CA ASN A 232 -17.15 7.77 -10.17
C ASN A 232 -18.02 7.52 -8.93
N LYS A 233 -17.76 8.27 -7.85
CA LYS A 233 -18.48 8.13 -6.57
C LYS A 233 -19.90 8.67 -6.69
N LYS A 234 -20.89 7.77 -6.72
CA LYS A 234 -22.32 8.10 -6.83
C LYS A 234 -22.96 8.57 -5.52
N CYS A 235 -22.23 8.55 -4.40
CA CYS A 235 -22.70 9.08 -3.12
C CYS A 235 -22.78 10.62 -3.09
N TRP A 236 -22.03 11.30 -3.97
CA TRP A 236 -22.05 12.77 -4.08
C TRP A 236 -23.02 13.25 -5.16
N LEU A 237 -23.50 14.48 -5.00
CA LEU A 237 -24.32 15.17 -6.01
C LEU A 237 -23.55 15.34 -7.33
N ARG A 238 -24.29 15.55 -8.43
CA ARG A 238 -23.70 15.65 -9.78
C ARG A 238 -22.69 16.79 -9.90
N ASP A 239 -22.93 17.89 -9.19
CA ASP A 239 -22.08 19.09 -9.25
C ASP A 239 -20.88 19.00 -8.29
N ALA A 240 -20.89 18.06 -7.36
CA ALA A 240 -19.85 17.86 -6.35
C ALA A 240 -18.95 16.64 -6.62
N ARG A 241 -19.30 15.81 -7.61
CA ARG A 241 -18.48 14.66 -8.05
C ARG A 241 -17.58 15.07 -9.21
N MET A 242 -16.53 14.29 -9.46
CA MET A 242 -15.57 14.54 -10.55
C MET A 242 -16.28 14.69 -11.91
N SER A 243 -16.02 15.79 -12.60
CA SER A 243 -16.44 16.00 -13.99
C SER A 243 -15.59 15.14 -14.94
N LEU A 244 -16.23 14.54 -15.94
CA LEU A 244 -15.55 13.63 -16.87
C LEU A 244 -15.07 14.39 -18.11
N MET A 245 -13.94 15.07 -17.99
CA MET A 245 -13.26 15.72 -19.13
C MET A 245 -12.27 14.76 -19.79
N LYS A 246 -12.05 14.91 -21.11
CA LYS A 246 -11.19 13.99 -21.88
C LYS A 246 -9.77 13.93 -21.31
N HIS A 247 -9.22 15.10 -21.00
CA HIS A 247 -7.89 15.23 -20.43
C HIS A 247 -7.79 14.53 -19.08
N ASP A 248 -8.68 14.86 -18.14
CA ASP A 248 -8.65 14.32 -16.77
C ASP A 248 -8.85 12.80 -16.72
N VAL A 249 -9.74 12.26 -17.56
CA VAL A 249 -9.99 10.82 -17.66
C VAL A 249 -8.77 10.10 -18.22
N ASN A 250 -8.15 10.64 -19.28
CA ASN A 250 -6.95 10.07 -19.84
C ASN A 250 -5.79 10.14 -18.84
N LEU A 251 -5.63 11.26 -18.11
CA LEU A 251 -4.61 11.38 -17.07
C LEU A 251 -4.82 10.34 -15.97
N GLY A 252 -6.06 10.20 -15.48
CA GLY A 252 -6.41 9.21 -14.47
C GLY A 252 -6.12 7.77 -14.90
N ARG A 253 -6.38 7.43 -16.17
CA ARG A 253 -6.03 6.12 -16.75
C ARG A 253 -4.54 5.95 -17.00
N SER A 254 -3.82 7.02 -17.32
CA SER A 254 -2.37 6.97 -17.57
C SER A 254 -1.56 6.82 -16.27
N VAL A 255 -2.10 7.32 -15.16
CA VAL A 255 -1.51 7.17 -13.82
C VAL A 255 -1.76 5.78 -13.22
N PHE A 256 -2.84 5.11 -13.62
CA PHE A 256 -3.21 3.77 -13.13
C PHE A 256 -2.47 2.67 -13.88
#